data_AF-A0A0D0AV25-F1
#
_entry.id   AF-A0A0D0AV25-F1
#
_cell.length_a   1.000
_cell.length_b   1.000
_cell.length_c   1.000
_cell.angle_alpha   90.00
_cell.angle_beta   90.00
_cell.angle_gamma   90.00
#
_symmetry.space_group_name_H-M   'P 1'
#
loop_
_entity.id
_entity.type
_entity.pdbx_description
1 polymer ?
#
loop_
_entity_poly.entity_id
_entity_poly.type
_entity_poly.pdbx_seq_one_letter_code
_entity_poly.pdbx_strand_id
1 'polypeptide(L)'
;MTPGDRRKLFALGGNTTFDSIDLIISAVGWGAQVLMTYVALYYLNMKPWTSARKFLFIICTIMLLDSTVTFSTVAVSSLLEASSFSGKYTNQAVTEQFLILNWLSNAAQNIALAIGDSVVVWRAWVLLPDGRLWKAVLTILMIANVGLLTADCVVDDTKPLLKLILGFTPSLDWASLLASFIINLFVTLFIVWKWW
;
A
#
# COMPACT_ATOMS: atom_id res chain seq x y z
N MET A 1 15.69 10.29 -39.29
CA MET A 1 14.80 10.33 -38.11
C MET A 1 13.45 10.89 -38.52
N THR A 2 12.41 10.06 -38.48
CA THR A 2 11.06 10.44 -38.91
C THR A 2 10.37 11.32 -37.85
N PRO A 3 9.28 12.05 -38.19
CA PRO A 3 8.46 12.75 -37.20
C PRO A 3 7.89 11.80 -36.12
N GLY A 4 7.63 10.53 -36.48
CA GLY A 4 7.19 9.50 -35.54
C GLY A 4 8.25 9.17 -34.49
N ASP A 5 9.51 9.04 -34.92
CA ASP A 5 10.63 8.74 -34.01
C ASP A 5 10.85 9.86 -33.00
N ARG A 6 10.68 11.13 -33.42
CA ARG A 6 10.77 12.29 -32.51
C ARG A 6 9.70 12.28 -31.43
N ARG A 7 8.45 11.94 -31.76
CA ARG A 7 7.36 11.86 -30.79
C ARG A 7 7.60 10.74 -29.78
N LYS A 8 8.08 9.58 -30.24
CA LYS A 8 8.41 8.45 -29.35
C LYS A 8 9.53 8.82 -28.37
N LEU A 9 10.60 9.44 -28.87
CA LEU A 9 11.70 9.89 -28.01
C LEU A 9 11.28 10.95 -26.99
N PHE A 10 10.41 11.88 -27.38
CA PHE A 10 9.89 12.88 -26.46
C PHE A 10 9.02 12.26 -25.34
N ALA A 11 8.07 11.39 -25.71
CA ALA A 11 7.23 10.69 -24.74
C ALA A 11 8.07 9.81 -23.80
N LEU A 12 9.06 9.11 -24.36
CA LEU A 12 9.97 8.27 -23.59
C LEU A 12 10.80 9.10 -22.60
N GLY A 13 11.42 10.20 -23.06
CA GLY A 13 12.20 11.07 -22.17
C GLY A 13 11.35 11.68 -21.06
N GLY A 14 10.08 11.97 -21.34
CA GLY A 14 9.09 12.38 -20.34
C GLY A 14 8.87 11.30 -19.28
N ASN A 15 8.49 10.09 -19.70
CA ASN A 15 8.25 8.96 -18.79
C ASN A 15 9.46 8.67 -17.91
N THR A 16 10.64 8.49 -18.52
CA THR A 16 11.87 8.20 -17.76
C THR A 16 12.21 9.28 -16.74
N THR A 17 11.92 10.56 -17.04
CA THR A 17 12.11 11.65 -16.08
C THR A 17 11.13 11.52 -14.91
N PHE A 18 9.85 11.24 -15.18
CA PHE A 18 8.85 11.00 -14.15
C PHE A 18 9.20 9.79 -13.28
N ASP A 19 9.59 8.66 -13.88
CA ASP A 19 9.96 7.44 -13.15
C ASP A 19 11.19 7.67 -12.26
N SER A 20 12.16 8.46 -12.75
CA SER A 20 13.33 8.83 -11.96
C SER A 20 12.96 9.68 -10.74
N ILE A 21 12.03 10.63 -10.91
CA ILE A 21 11.54 11.47 -9.82
C ILE A 21 10.77 10.60 -8.81
N ASP A 22 9.87 9.75 -9.29
CA ASP A 22 9.08 8.85 -8.43
C ASP A 22 9.98 7.90 -7.63
N LEU A 23 11.02 7.35 -8.27
CA LEU A 23 12.01 6.50 -7.62
C LEU A 23 12.78 7.25 -6.53
N ILE A 24 13.18 8.50 -6.77
CA ILE A 24 13.87 9.33 -5.77
C ILE A 24 12.96 9.59 -4.57
N ILE A 25 11.71 10.00 -4.82
CA ILE A 25 10.72 10.27 -3.77
C ILE A 25 10.48 8.99 -2.95
N SER A 26 10.26 7.87 -3.63
CA SER A 26 10.04 6.57 -3.01
C SER A 26 11.26 6.11 -2.20
N ALA A 27 12.48 6.30 -2.68
CA ALA A 27 13.71 5.96 -1.96
C ALA A 27 13.90 6.79 -0.69
N VAL A 28 13.63 8.10 -0.75
CA VAL A 28 13.68 9.00 0.42
C VAL A 28 12.62 8.61 1.43
N GLY A 29 11.38 8.38 0.98
CA GLY A 29 10.27 7.95 1.83
C GLY A 29 10.56 6.61 2.52
N TRP A 30 11.05 5.63 1.77
CA TRP A 30 11.45 4.33 2.31
C TRP A 30 12.59 4.46 3.33
N GLY A 31 13.63 5.24 3.02
CA GLY A 31 14.74 5.48 3.95
C GLY A 31 14.28 6.11 5.27
N ALA A 32 13.37 7.09 5.21
CA ALA A 32 12.75 7.69 6.39
C ALA A 32 11.95 6.66 7.20
N GLN A 33 11.18 5.81 6.53
CA GLN A 33 10.38 4.76 7.17
C GLN A 33 11.24 3.68 7.85
N VAL A 34 12.33 3.26 7.21
CA VAL A 34 13.32 2.33 7.80
C VAL A 34 13.91 2.93 9.06
N LEU A 35 14.34 4.20 9.00
CA LEU A 35 14.92 4.90 10.15
C LEU A 35 13.91 4.99 11.31
N MET A 36 12.69 5.43 11.03
CA MET A 36 11.65 5.54 12.07
C MET A 36 11.28 4.17 12.66
N THR A 37 11.20 3.14 11.83
CA THR A 37 10.94 1.77 12.31
C THR A 37 12.07 1.27 13.18
N TYR A 38 13.33 1.52 12.81
CA TYR A 38 14.49 1.13 13.61
C TYR A 38 14.48 1.81 14.99
N VAL A 39 14.21 3.12 15.03
CA VAL A 39 14.06 3.87 16.29
C VAL A 39 12.91 3.29 17.13
N ALA A 40 11.76 2.97 16.52
CA ALA A 40 10.63 2.37 17.21
C ALA A 40 10.97 0.99 17.81
N LEU A 41 11.63 0.11 17.03
CA LEU A 41 12.06 -1.21 17.48
C LEU A 41 13.10 -1.11 18.60
N TYR A 42 14.03 -0.16 18.51
CA TYR A 42 15.00 0.14 19.58
C TYR A 42 14.28 0.48 20.89
N TYR A 43 13.33 1.43 20.87
CA TYR A 43 12.56 1.80 22.06
C TYR A 43 11.69 0.65 22.60
N LEU A 44 11.11 -0.18 21.73
CA LEU A 44 10.34 -1.35 22.15
C LEU A 44 11.20 -2.38 22.88
N ASN A 45 12.46 -2.56 22.44
CA ASN A 45 13.41 -3.51 23.03
C ASN A 45 14.00 -3.04 24.37
N MET A 46 14.06 -1.72 24.63
CA MET A 46 14.68 -1.19 25.85
C MET A 46 13.92 -1.50 27.15
N LYS A 47 12.64 -1.86 27.09
CA LYS A 47 11.85 -2.13 28.29
C LYS A 47 11.25 -3.55 28.26
N PRO A 48 10.84 -4.12 29.42
CA PRO A 48 10.45 -5.52 29.50
C PRO A 48 9.31 -5.89 28.57
N TRP A 49 9.36 -7.11 28.05
CA TRP A 49 8.41 -7.64 27.07
C TRP A 49 7.03 -7.84 27.68
N THR A 50 6.06 -7.04 27.25
CA THR A 50 4.63 -7.25 27.50
C THR A 50 3.96 -7.81 26.24
N SER A 51 2.79 -8.44 26.39
CA SER A 51 2.04 -8.97 25.24
C SER A 51 1.72 -7.89 24.20
N ALA A 52 1.39 -6.67 24.64
CA ALA A 52 1.16 -5.53 23.75
C ALA A 52 2.42 -5.13 22.95
N ARG A 53 3.62 -5.21 23.56
CA ARG A 53 4.86 -4.91 22.85
C ARG A 53 5.27 -5.99 21.88
N LYS A 54 5.03 -7.26 22.20
CA LYS A 54 5.21 -8.37 21.24
C LYS A 54 4.39 -8.11 19.98
N PHE A 55 3.13 -7.75 20.16
CA PHE A 55 2.22 -7.43 19.08
C PHE A 55 2.72 -6.24 18.24
N LEU A 56 3.08 -5.12 18.88
CA LEU A 56 3.64 -3.95 18.18
C LEU A 56 4.93 -4.26 17.43
N PHE A 57 5.83 -5.05 18.02
CA PHE A 57 7.09 -5.44 17.39
C PHE A 57 6.84 -6.24 16.10
N ILE A 58 5.91 -7.22 16.16
CA ILE A 58 5.52 -8.02 15.00
C ILE A 58 4.94 -7.13 13.91
N ILE A 59 4.01 -6.23 14.26
CA ILE A 59 3.39 -5.32 13.30
C ILE A 59 4.40 -4.38 12.65
N CYS A 60 5.28 -3.75 13.43
CA CYS A 60 6.33 -2.88 12.89
C CYS A 60 7.24 -3.65 11.92
N THR A 61 7.54 -4.91 12.23
CA THR A 61 8.36 -5.75 11.36
C THR A 61 7.62 -6.10 10.06
N ILE A 62 6.34 -6.48 10.14
CA ILE A 62 5.54 -6.80 8.94
C ILE A 62 5.38 -5.57 8.05
N MET A 63 5.08 -4.40 8.64
CA MET A 63 5.00 -3.13 7.91
C MET A 63 6.31 -2.76 7.21
N LEU A 64 7.45 -3.03 7.85
CA LEU A 64 8.75 -2.81 7.24
C LEU A 64 9.00 -3.74 6.06
N LEU A 65 8.66 -5.03 6.20
CA LEU A 65 8.77 -6.00 5.12
C LEU A 65 7.89 -5.61 3.94
N ASP A 66 6.64 -5.22 4.21
CA ASP A 66 5.67 -4.82 3.19
C ASP A 66 6.11 -3.57 2.42
N SER A 67 6.54 -2.53 3.14
CA SER A 67 7.11 -1.33 2.52
C SER A 67 8.39 -1.61 1.71
N THR A 68 9.18 -2.62 2.12
CA THR A 68 10.36 -3.06 1.37
C THR A 68 9.99 -3.78 0.08
N VAL A 69 8.93 -4.58 0.08
CA VAL A 69 8.39 -5.21 -1.14
C VAL A 69 7.92 -4.12 -2.11
N THR A 70 7.12 -3.16 -1.62
CA THR A 70 6.62 -2.04 -2.44
C THR A 70 7.74 -1.19 -3.02
N PHE A 71 8.77 -0.87 -2.22
CA PHE A 71 9.92 -0.13 -2.75
C PHE A 71 10.68 -0.95 -3.80
N SER A 72 10.84 -2.26 -3.57
CA SER A 72 11.53 -3.16 -4.52
C SER A 72 10.76 -3.27 -5.83
N THR A 73 9.42 -3.33 -5.82
CA THR A 73 8.63 -3.38 -7.06
C THR A 73 8.76 -2.10 -7.87
N VAL A 74 8.73 -0.92 -7.22
CA VAL A 74 8.97 0.37 -7.88
C VAL A 74 10.37 0.42 -8.48
N ALA A 75 11.40 0.10 -7.70
CA ALA A 75 12.79 0.12 -8.16
C ALA A 75 13.05 -0.83 -9.33
N VAL A 76 12.53 -2.06 -9.28
CA VAL A 76 12.66 -3.03 -10.38
C VAL A 76 11.88 -2.57 -11.61
N SER A 77 10.68 -2.01 -11.44
CA SER A 77 9.87 -1.50 -12.56
C SER A 77 10.59 -0.38 -13.31
N SER A 78 11.14 0.61 -12.59
CA SER A 78 11.94 1.69 -13.20
C SER A 78 13.20 1.15 -13.90
N LEU A 79 13.85 0.14 -13.32
CA LEU A 79 15.03 -0.49 -13.92
C LEU A 79 14.66 -1.28 -15.19
N LEU A 80 13.54 -2.01 -15.18
CA LEU A 80 13.06 -2.76 -16.33
C LEU A 80 12.72 -1.84 -17.50
N GLU A 81 12.05 -0.72 -17.23
CA GLU A 81 11.78 0.30 -18.24
C GLU A 81 13.07 0.85 -18.85
N ALA A 82 14.06 1.22 -18.02
CA ALA A 82 15.37 1.65 -18.49
C ALA A 82 16.12 0.55 -19.27
N SER A 83 15.97 -0.72 -18.89
CA SER A 83 16.64 -1.84 -19.55
C SER A 83 16.04 -2.18 -20.92
N SER A 84 14.73 -1.98 -21.09
CA SER A 84 14.03 -2.18 -22.37
C SER A 84 14.62 -1.27 -23.46
N PHE A 85 15.06 -0.06 -23.09
CA PHE A 85 15.72 0.88 -23.97
C PHE A 85 17.08 0.36 -24.49
N SER A 86 17.82 -0.39 -23.67
CA SER A 86 19.10 -0.97 -24.06
C SER A 86 18.95 -2.11 -25.07
N GLY A 87 17.72 -2.51 -25.43
CA GLY A 87 17.44 -3.63 -26.33
C GLY A 87 17.83 -5.00 -25.76
N LYS A 88 18.07 -5.08 -24.44
CA LYS A 88 18.54 -6.30 -23.77
C LYS A 88 17.45 -7.35 -23.57
N TYR A 89 16.18 -6.95 -23.56
CA TYR A 89 15.05 -7.84 -23.29
C TYR A 89 14.04 -7.82 -24.44
N THR A 90 13.44 -8.98 -24.69
CA THR A 90 12.30 -9.10 -25.62
C THR A 90 11.04 -8.53 -24.96
N ASN A 91 10.16 -7.92 -25.76
CA ASN A 91 8.95 -7.24 -25.27
C ASN A 91 8.03 -8.16 -24.44
N GLN A 92 8.03 -9.47 -24.69
CA GLN A 92 7.15 -10.43 -24.00
C GLN A 92 7.60 -10.73 -22.56
N ALA A 93 8.89 -11.02 -22.34
CA ALA A 93 9.40 -11.32 -21.00
C ALA A 93 9.28 -10.12 -20.05
N VAL A 94 9.46 -8.91 -20.59
CA VAL A 94 9.27 -7.65 -19.85
C VAL A 94 7.81 -7.49 -19.42
N THR A 95 6.86 -7.79 -20.31
CA THR A 95 5.42 -7.66 -20.03
C THR A 95 4.96 -8.59 -18.89
N GLU A 96 5.42 -9.84 -18.89
CA GLU A 96 5.08 -10.81 -17.83
C GLU A 96 5.66 -10.40 -16.47
N GLN A 97 6.91 -9.89 -16.45
CA GLN A 97 7.52 -9.38 -15.23
C GLN A 97 6.79 -8.16 -14.68
N PHE A 98 6.39 -7.22 -15.53
CA PHE A 98 5.59 -6.06 -15.12
C PHE A 98 4.27 -6.46 -14.48
N LEU A 99 3.58 -7.46 -15.04
CA LEU A 99 2.34 -7.98 -14.44
C LEU A 99 2.61 -8.51 -13.03
N ILE A 100 3.59 -9.38 -12.85
CA ILE A 100 3.92 -9.96 -11.54
C ILE A 100 4.29 -8.86 -10.53
N LEU A 101 5.07 -7.86 -10.94
CA LEU A 101 5.47 -6.74 -10.08
C LEU A 101 4.27 -5.87 -9.69
N ASN A 102 3.35 -5.61 -10.62
CA ASN A 102 2.15 -4.82 -10.35
C ASN A 102 1.24 -5.53 -9.34
N TRP A 103 1.05 -6.84 -9.52
CA TRP A 103 0.31 -7.68 -8.59
C TRP A 103 0.92 -7.69 -7.19
N LEU A 104 2.24 -7.88 -7.11
CA LEU A 104 2.96 -7.89 -5.84
C LEU A 104 2.89 -6.52 -5.14
N SER A 105 3.00 -5.43 -5.90
CA SER A 105 2.90 -4.07 -5.40
C SER A 105 1.50 -3.77 -4.86
N ASN A 106 0.46 -4.14 -5.59
CA ASN A 106 -0.93 -3.94 -5.18
C ASN A 106 -1.25 -4.76 -3.92
N ALA A 107 -0.86 -6.04 -3.90
CA ALA A 107 -1.05 -6.90 -2.74
C ALA A 107 -0.34 -6.35 -1.50
N ALA A 108 0.90 -5.86 -1.64
CA ALA A 108 1.64 -5.27 -0.54
C ALA A 108 0.91 -4.02 0.01
N GLN A 109 0.55 -3.08 -0.85
CA GLN A 109 -0.18 -1.87 -0.46
C GLN A 109 -1.48 -2.18 0.30
N ASN A 110 -2.26 -3.15 -0.17
CA ASN A 110 -3.50 -3.57 0.49
C ASN A 110 -3.25 -4.25 1.85
N ILE A 111 -2.16 -5.02 1.98
CA ILE A 111 -1.74 -5.61 3.26
C ILE A 111 -1.32 -4.51 4.24
N ALA A 112 -0.50 -3.54 3.81
CA ALA A 112 -0.13 -2.40 4.65
C ALA A 112 -1.35 -1.61 5.14
N LEU A 113 -2.30 -1.29 4.24
CA LEU A 113 -3.54 -0.62 4.61
C LEU A 113 -4.33 -1.42 5.66
N ALA A 114 -4.56 -2.72 5.41
CA ALA A 114 -5.28 -3.59 6.33
C ALA A 114 -4.59 -3.70 7.71
N ILE A 115 -3.26 -3.73 7.77
CA ILE A 115 -2.52 -3.74 9.04
C ILE A 115 -2.64 -2.38 9.74
N GLY A 116 -2.56 -1.27 9.01
CA GLY A 116 -2.74 0.08 9.55
C GLY A 116 -4.09 0.22 10.24
N ASP A 117 -5.13 -0.24 9.56
CA ASP A 117 -6.52 -0.20 10.05
C ASP A 117 -6.69 -1.11 11.28
N SER A 118 -6.05 -2.29 11.25
CA SER A 118 -6.03 -3.23 12.38
C SER A 118 -5.38 -2.61 13.63
N VAL A 119 -4.32 -1.82 13.46
CA VAL A 119 -3.63 -1.14 14.56
C VAL A 119 -4.52 -0.09 15.21
N VAL A 120 -5.26 0.68 14.41
CA VAL A 120 -6.19 1.71 14.90
C VAL A 120 -7.31 1.06 15.71
N VAL A 121 -7.91 -0.01 15.20
CA VAL A 121 -8.96 -0.77 15.90
C VAL A 121 -8.44 -1.43 17.17
N TRP A 122 -7.24 -2.02 17.12
CA TRP A 122 -6.60 -2.61 18.29
C TRP A 122 -6.35 -1.56 19.38
N ARG A 123 -5.88 -0.36 19.02
CA ARG A 123 -5.72 0.75 19.96
C ARG A 123 -7.05 1.16 20.59
N ALA A 124 -8.12 1.27 19.80
CA ALA A 124 -9.46 1.57 20.30
C ALA A 124 -9.93 0.50 21.30
N TRP A 125 -9.69 -0.78 21.02
CA TRP A 125 -10.06 -1.88 21.92
C TRP A 125 -9.33 -1.83 23.26
N VAL A 126 -8.04 -1.52 23.24
CA VAL A 126 -7.23 -1.40 24.46
C VAL A 126 -7.70 -0.21 25.31
N LEU A 127 -8.10 0.89 24.68
CA LEU A 127 -8.54 2.12 25.37
C LEU A 127 -9.99 2.10 25.82
N LEU A 128 -10.83 1.20 25.30
CA LEU A 128 -12.23 1.03 25.71
C LEU A 128 -12.43 -0.27 26.53
N PRO A 129 -12.25 -0.25 27.86
CA PRO A 129 -12.38 -1.45 28.68
C PRO A 129 -13.82 -2.03 28.67
N ASP A 130 -14.87 -1.20 28.82
CA ASP A 130 -16.21 -1.69 29.22
C ASP A 130 -17.31 -1.64 28.15
N GLY A 131 -17.00 -1.23 26.91
CA GLY A 131 -17.99 -1.10 25.83
C GLY A 131 -18.09 -2.32 24.91
N ARG A 132 -18.78 -3.41 25.31
CA ARG A 132 -18.99 -4.57 24.41
C ARG A 132 -19.61 -4.19 23.05
N LEU A 133 -20.59 -3.29 23.07
CA LEU A 133 -21.23 -2.79 21.85
C LEU A 133 -20.24 -2.03 20.96
N TRP A 134 -19.41 -1.16 21.55
CA TRP A 134 -18.41 -0.39 20.80
C TRP A 134 -17.34 -1.29 20.20
N LYS A 135 -16.90 -2.33 20.93
CA LYS A 135 -16.00 -3.35 20.39
C LYS A 135 -16.62 -4.06 19.19
N ALA A 136 -17.90 -4.44 19.28
CA ALA A 136 -18.60 -5.08 18.16
C ALA A 136 -18.71 -4.16 16.93
N VAL A 137 -19.06 -2.88 17.12
CA VAL A 137 -19.11 -1.89 16.03
C VAL A 137 -17.74 -1.73 15.36
N LEU A 138 -16.67 -1.61 16.15
CA LEU A 138 -15.30 -1.53 15.63
C LEU A 138 -14.90 -2.78 14.85
N THR A 139 -15.28 -3.97 15.32
CA THR A 139 -15.05 -5.23 14.59
C THR A 139 -15.78 -5.23 13.25
N ILE A 140 -17.05 -4.82 13.23
CA ILE A 140 -17.85 -4.79 11.99
C ILE A 140 -17.23 -3.80 10.99
N LEU A 141 -16.82 -2.62 11.44
CA LEU A 141 -16.12 -1.64 10.60
C LEU A 141 -14.82 -2.21 10.04
N MET A 142 -14.05 -2.91 10.86
CA MET A 142 -12.81 -3.56 10.42
C MET A 142 -13.07 -4.64 9.35
N ILE A 143 -14.07 -5.50 9.57
CA ILE A 143 -14.45 -6.55 8.62
C ILE A 143 -14.93 -5.92 7.31
N ALA A 144 -15.75 -4.87 7.37
CA ALA A 144 -16.23 -4.16 6.19
C ALA A 144 -15.07 -3.56 5.39
N ASN A 145 -14.10 -2.97 6.07
CA ASN A 145 -12.93 -2.36 5.46
C ASN A 145 -12.01 -3.39 4.79
N VAL A 146 -11.72 -4.51 5.46
CA VAL A 146 -10.99 -5.64 4.85
C VAL A 146 -11.74 -6.22 3.66
N GLY A 147 -13.07 -6.35 3.78
CA GLY A 147 -13.93 -6.80 2.68
C GLY A 147 -13.88 -5.87 1.48
N LEU A 148 -13.79 -4.56 1.72
CA LEU A 148 -13.69 -3.54 0.68
C LEU A 148 -12.31 -3.59 0.00
N LEU A 149 -11.20 -3.68 0.76
CA LEU A 149 -9.86 -3.91 0.20
C LEU A 149 -9.78 -5.21 -0.61
N THR A 150 -10.44 -6.27 -0.15
CA THR A 150 -10.51 -7.55 -0.88
C THR A 150 -11.32 -7.40 -2.18
N ALA A 151 -12.45 -6.69 -2.14
CA ALA A 151 -13.27 -6.44 -3.32
C ALA A 151 -12.52 -5.59 -4.36
N ASP A 152 -11.71 -4.64 -3.91
CA ASP A 152 -10.86 -3.81 -4.77
C ASP A 152 -9.86 -4.66 -5.57
N CYS A 153 -9.12 -5.55 -4.89
CA CYS A 153 -8.24 -6.53 -5.56
C CYS A 153 -8.98 -7.36 -6.61
N VAL A 154 -10.18 -7.86 -6.30
CA VAL A 154 -10.95 -8.71 -7.24
C VAL A 154 -11.47 -7.90 -8.42
N VAL A 155 -11.85 -6.63 -8.19
CA VAL A 155 -12.27 -5.73 -9.26
C VAL A 155 -11.09 -5.44 -10.18
N ASP A 156 -9.89 -5.20 -9.66
CA ASP A 156 -8.67 -5.00 -10.46
C ASP A 156 -8.44 -6.11 -11.49
N ASP A 157 -8.61 -7.36 -11.09
CA ASP A 157 -8.41 -8.52 -11.96
C ASP A 157 -9.48 -8.63 -13.04
N THR A 158 -10.69 -8.21 -12.69
CA THR A 158 -11.86 -8.31 -13.57
C THR A 158 -12.10 -7.05 -14.39
N LYS A 159 -11.38 -5.94 -14.15
CA LYS A 159 -11.42 -4.67 -14.91
C LYS A 159 -11.46 -4.87 -16.44
N PRO A 160 -10.59 -5.69 -17.08
CA PRO A 160 -10.64 -5.87 -18.53
C PRO A 160 -11.95 -6.52 -19.02
N LEU A 161 -12.48 -7.48 -18.26
CA LEU A 161 -13.73 -8.15 -18.56
C LEU A 161 -14.95 -7.25 -18.28
N LEU A 162 -14.93 -6.51 -17.17
CA LEU A 162 -15.98 -5.54 -16.83
C LEU A 162 -16.08 -4.42 -17.86
N LYS A 163 -14.93 -3.89 -18.33
CA LYS A 163 -14.89 -2.88 -19.39
C LYS A 163 -15.53 -3.39 -20.68
N LEU A 164 -15.32 -4.66 -21.00
CA LEU A 164 -15.88 -5.29 -22.19
C LEU A 164 -17.40 -5.51 -22.08
N ILE A 165 -17.91 -5.84 -20.89
CA ILE A 165 -19.34 -6.13 -20.66
C ILE A 165 -20.15 -4.85 -20.40
N LEU A 166 -19.67 -3.96 -19.53
CA LEU A 166 -20.41 -2.80 -19.02
C LEU A 166 -20.04 -1.48 -19.73
N GLY A 167 -18.95 -1.44 -20.50
CA GLY A 167 -18.49 -0.24 -21.19
C GLY A 167 -17.86 0.83 -20.28
N PHE A 168 -17.78 0.60 -18.97
CA PHE A 168 -17.08 1.46 -18.01
C PHE A 168 -16.21 0.63 -17.06
N THR A 169 -15.19 1.27 -16.50
CA THR A 169 -14.31 0.68 -15.48
C THR A 169 -14.64 1.28 -14.11
N PRO A 170 -15.23 0.52 -13.18
CA PRO A 170 -15.35 1.00 -11.81
C PRO A 170 -13.95 1.22 -11.24
N SER A 171 -13.71 2.40 -10.68
CA SER A 171 -12.50 2.70 -9.93
C SER A 171 -12.86 2.58 -8.46
N LEU A 172 -12.61 1.41 -7.87
CA LEU A 172 -12.78 1.19 -6.43
C LEU A 172 -11.56 1.69 -5.64
N ASP A 173 -10.41 1.83 -6.30
CA ASP A 173 -9.11 2.14 -5.70
C ASP A 173 -9.15 3.41 -4.81
N TRP A 174 -9.82 4.48 -5.28
CA TRP A 174 -9.96 5.70 -4.48
C TRP A 174 -11.05 5.58 -3.41
N ALA A 175 -12.09 4.77 -3.67
CA ALA A 175 -13.19 4.57 -2.74
C ALA A 175 -12.74 3.72 -1.55
N SER A 176 -11.86 2.73 -1.77
CA SER A 176 -11.26 1.90 -0.75
C SER A 176 -10.33 2.71 0.16
N LEU A 177 -9.45 3.51 -0.44
CA LEU A 177 -8.60 4.46 0.28
C LEU A 177 -9.41 5.46 1.10
N LEU A 178 -10.45 6.07 0.50
CA LEU A 178 -11.27 7.06 1.19
C LEU A 178 -12.08 6.42 2.33
N ALA A 179 -12.63 5.23 2.13
CA ALA A 179 -13.36 4.50 3.16
C ALA A 179 -12.45 4.14 4.34
N SER A 180 -11.27 3.57 4.09
CA SER A 180 -10.27 3.26 5.12
C SER A 180 -9.87 4.54 5.89
N PHE A 181 -9.61 5.64 5.18
CA PHE A 181 -9.29 6.92 5.81
C PHE A 181 -10.42 7.44 6.72
N ILE A 182 -11.66 7.43 6.23
CA ILE A 182 -12.83 7.90 7.00
C ILE A 182 -13.03 7.02 8.25
N ILE A 183 -12.93 5.70 8.11
CA ILE A 183 -13.08 4.76 9.23
C ILE A 183 -11.99 5.04 10.28
N ASN A 184 -10.72 5.14 9.87
CA ASN A 184 -9.62 5.43 10.78
C ASN A 184 -9.77 6.79 11.47
N LEU A 185 -10.17 7.82 10.73
CA LEU A 185 -10.40 9.15 11.27
C LEU A 185 -11.53 9.12 12.29
N PHE A 186 -12.65 8.46 11.96
CA PHE A 186 -13.79 8.31 12.86
C PHE A 186 -13.41 7.56 14.14
N VAL A 187 -12.70 6.44 14.04
CA VAL A 187 -12.23 5.67 15.21
C VAL A 187 -11.30 6.50 16.07
N THR A 188 -10.38 7.26 15.45
CA THR A 188 -9.45 8.13 16.17
C THR A 188 -10.19 9.26 16.90
N LEU A 189 -11.13 9.94 16.23
CA LEU A 189 -11.97 10.97 16.84
C LEU A 189 -12.85 10.40 17.96
N PHE A 190 -13.37 9.19 17.77
CA PHE A 190 -14.16 8.50 18.77
C PHE A 190 -13.36 8.17 20.04
N ILE A 191 -12.09 7.74 19.90
CA ILE A 191 -11.18 7.56 21.04
C ILE A 191 -11.00 8.88 21.79
N VAL A 192 -10.73 9.97 21.06
CA VAL A 192 -10.53 11.31 21.67
C VAL A 192 -11.79 11.76 22.40
N TRP A 193 -12.97 11.69 21.77
CA TRP A 193 -14.24 12.10 22.36
C TRP A 193 -14.62 11.27 23.58
N LYS A 194 -14.29 9.98 23.63
CA LYS A 194 -14.66 9.14 24.78
C LYS A 194 -13.80 9.39 26.02
N TRP A 195 -12.60 9.93 25.83
CA TRP A 195 -11.62 10.18 26.89
C TRP A 195 -11.61 11.62 27.43
N TRP A 196 -12.24 12.56 26.71
CA TRP A 196 -12.46 13.95 27.13
C TRP A 196 -13.91 14.17 27.54
#